data_AF-A0A957TUV6-F1
#
_entry.id   AF-A0A957TUV6-F1
#
_cell.length_a   1.000
_cell.length_b   1.000
_cell.length_c   1.000
_cell.angle_alpha   90.00
_cell.angle_beta   90.00
_cell.angle_gamma   90.00
#
_symmetry.space_group_name_H-M   'P 1'
#
loop_
_entity.id
_entity.type
_entity.pdbx_description
1 polymer ?
#
loop_
_entity_poly.entity_id
_entity_poly.type
_entity_poly.pdbx_seq_one_letter_code
_entity_poly.pdbx_strand_id
1 'polypeptide(L)'
;MNQPNFPYYNTVDQIYHVEWTTDKLFRLELLRESIATLWPDGHPTRLIHVVGTGGKGSTCRFLEMGLSCVGKTGAFMSPHLFDYRERFSINGEFVSQEDVIWAWEERIRPHCVRLAMRGHDFGHTFHEVGILMALTLFDKHGVAWAAMEAGVGGRYDQTRALDVVATVLTNVGADHAHVLGAEQWQRVLDKAGAARRGVPFFTSDRTPGNLQIIQSVCAAEDAPLRVITEADVAELVSGLQRHHLAVEAEALLNASYQKWNATLARKVIEHLCPAIDEKTLLTAFTNAR
;
A
#
# COMPACT_ATOMS: atom_id res chain seq x y z
N MET A 1 36.33 -5.84 0.52
CA MET A 1 35.44 -5.16 1.48
C MET A 1 34.20 -6.03 1.62
N ASN A 2 33.78 -6.35 2.85
CA ASN A 2 32.55 -7.13 3.05
C ASN A 2 31.36 -6.34 2.49
N GLN A 3 30.42 -7.02 1.85
CA GLN A 3 29.18 -6.38 1.42
C GLN A 3 28.44 -5.79 2.64
N PRO A 4 27.78 -4.63 2.50
CA PRO A 4 27.03 -4.02 3.59
C PRO A 4 25.92 -4.96 4.09
N ASN A 5 25.86 -5.17 5.41
CA ASN A 5 24.78 -5.94 6.04
C ASN A 5 23.64 -4.99 6.43
N PHE A 6 22.76 -4.71 5.48
CA PHE A 6 21.62 -3.81 5.65
C PHE A 6 20.66 -4.21 6.79
N PRO A 7 20.35 -5.50 7.01
CA PRO A 7 19.62 -5.94 8.21
C PRO A 7 20.31 -5.56 9.52
N TYR A 8 21.63 -5.74 9.62
CA TYR A 8 22.38 -5.32 10.80
C TYR A 8 22.32 -3.81 11.02
N TYR A 9 22.56 -3.00 9.98
CA TYR A 9 22.48 -1.54 10.10
C TYR A 9 21.08 -1.08 10.52
N ASN A 10 20.04 -1.73 10.04
CA ASN A 10 18.68 -1.50 10.48
C ASN A 10 18.50 -1.78 11.98
N THR A 11 18.96 -2.93 12.46
CA THR A 11 18.86 -3.27 13.89
C THR A 11 19.63 -2.28 14.77
N VAL A 12 20.82 -1.86 14.33
CA VAL A 12 21.65 -0.89 15.05
C VAL A 12 20.96 0.49 15.10
N ASP A 13 20.36 0.94 14.00
CA ASP A 13 19.59 2.18 13.93
C ASP A 13 18.42 2.18 14.94
N GLN A 14 17.69 1.07 15.03
CA GLN A 14 16.63 0.88 16.02
C GLN A 14 17.13 0.96 17.47
N ILE A 15 18.30 0.36 17.75
CA ILE A 15 18.91 0.41 19.09
C ILE A 15 19.32 1.84 19.44
N TYR A 16 19.93 2.57 18.51
CA TYR A 16 20.29 3.98 18.72
C TYR A 16 19.08 4.89 18.93
N HIS A 17 17.94 4.52 18.35
CA HIS A 17 16.68 5.28 18.43
C HIS A 17 15.59 4.51 19.18
N VAL A 18 15.95 3.83 20.29
CA VAL A 18 15.06 2.88 20.98
C VAL A 18 13.77 3.50 21.50
N GLU A 19 13.79 4.72 22.03
CA GLU A 19 12.59 5.40 22.54
C GLU A 19 11.59 5.61 21.41
N TRP A 20 12.01 6.28 20.33
CA TRP A 20 11.18 6.54 19.16
C TRP A 20 10.73 5.24 18.47
N THR A 21 11.62 4.26 18.35
CA THR A 21 11.32 2.96 17.74
C THR A 21 10.23 2.23 18.54
N THR A 22 10.36 2.21 19.87
CA THR A 22 9.40 1.55 20.75
C THR A 22 8.03 2.21 20.67
N ASP A 23 7.97 3.54 20.64
CA ASP A 23 6.71 4.27 20.46
C ASP A 23 6.03 3.92 19.12
N LYS A 24 6.79 3.90 18.02
CA LYS A 24 6.25 3.53 16.70
C LYS A 24 5.75 2.09 16.65
N LEU A 25 6.49 1.15 17.23
CA LEU A 25 6.09 -0.25 17.32
C LEU A 25 4.84 -0.42 18.20
N PHE A 26 4.76 0.29 19.32
CA PHE A 26 3.57 0.33 20.16
C PHE A 26 2.33 0.78 19.38
N ARG A 27 2.44 1.82 18.53
CA ARG A 27 1.33 2.24 17.67
C ARG A 27 0.87 1.16 16.71
N LEU A 28 1.79 0.40 16.13
CA LEU A 28 1.46 -0.73 15.25
C LEU A 28 0.70 -1.82 16.02
N GLU A 29 1.19 -2.20 17.20
CA GLU A 29 0.52 -3.21 18.04
C GLU A 29 -0.85 -2.76 18.52
N LEU A 30 -1.00 -1.49 18.90
CA LEU A 30 -2.28 -0.92 19.29
C LEU A 30 -3.30 -0.94 18.15
N LEU A 31 -2.86 -0.65 16.92
CA LEU A 31 -3.72 -0.76 15.74
C LEU A 31 -4.08 -2.22 15.43
N ARG A 32 -3.13 -3.16 15.55
CA ARG A 32 -3.40 -4.61 15.42
C ARG A 32 -4.42 -5.09 16.44
N GLU A 33 -4.28 -4.69 17.70
CA GLU A 33 -5.24 -5.02 18.77
C GLU A 33 -6.65 -4.50 18.42
N SER A 34 -6.73 -3.29 17.88
CA SER A 34 -8.00 -2.69 17.48
C SER A 34 -8.62 -3.38 16.27
N ILE A 35 -7.82 -3.77 15.28
CA ILE A 35 -8.27 -4.57 14.12
C ILE A 35 -8.79 -5.92 14.62
N ALA A 36 -8.05 -6.63 15.47
CA ALA A 36 -8.48 -7.92 16.01
C ALA A 36 -9.74 -7.80 16.89
N THR A 37 -9.92 -6.68 17.59
CA THR A 37 -11.13 -6.42 18.38
C THR A 37 -12.36 -6.21 17.50
N LEU A 38 -12.19 -5.48 16.39
CA LEU A 38 -13.28 -5.15 15.46
C LEU A 38 -13.59 -6.31 14.50
N TRP A 39 -12.59 -7.14 14.17
CA TRP A 39 -12.67 -8.30 13.29
C TRP A 39 -11.97 -9.52 13.93
N PRO A 40 -12.59 -10.16 14.93
CA PRO A 40 -11.96 -11.26 15.67
C PRO A 40 -11.65 -12.50 14.82
N ASP A 41 -12.40 -12.72 13.74
CA ASP A 41 -12.18 -13.82 12.79
C ASP A 41 -11.27 -13.43 11.61
N GLY A 42 -10.63 -12.26 11.69
CA GLY A 42 -9.86 -11.67 10.60
C GLY A 42 -10.73 -10.83 9.65
N HIS A 43 -10.13 -9.80 9.07
CA HIS A 43 -10.83 -8.95 8.10
C HIS A 43 -11.06 -9.72 6.78
N PRO A 44 -12.27 -9.72 6.19
CA PRO A 44 -12.58 -10.56 5.03
C PRO A 44 -11.93 -10.08 3.72
N THR A 45 -11.55 -8.80 3.65
CA THR A 45 -10.90 -8.21 2.47
C THR A 45 -9.44 -8.61 2.34
N ARG A 46 -9.02 -9.01 1.14
CA ARG A 46 -7.59 -9.21 0.81
C ARG A 46 -6.91 -7.88 0.55
N LEU A 47 -6.00 -7.49 1.43
CA LEU A 47 -5.35 -6.16 1.40
C LEU A 47 -4.01 -6.20 0.67
N ILE A 48 -3.72 -5.17 -0.13
CA ILE A 48 -2.44 -4.95 -0.80
C ILE A 48 -1.81 -3.67 -0.25
N HIS A 49 -0.62 -3.79 0.33
CA HIS A 49 0.09 -2.66 0.94
C HIS A 49 0.90 -1.90 -0.11
N VAL A 50 0.68 -0.59 -0.25
CA VAL A 50 1.36 0.23 -1.27
C VAL A 50 2.21 1.31 -0.59
N VAL A 51 3.53 1.16 -0.70
CA VAL A 51 4.56 2.09 -0.18
C VAL A 51 5.35 2.72 -1.32
N GLY A 52 6.07 3.81 -1.02
CA GLY A 52 6.91 4.49 -2.00
C GLY A 52 6.92 6.00 -1.86
N THR A 53 7.75 6.66 -2.67
CA THR A 53 7.85 8.11 -2.75
C THR A 53 6.78 8.68 -3.67
N GLY A 54 6.84 8.37 -4.96
CA GLY A 54 5.87 8.80 -5.97
C GLY A 54 5.06 7.63 -6.55
N GLY A 55 3.83 7.88 -6.98
CA GLY A 55 3.03 6.90 -7.71
C GLY A 55 2.24 5.90 -6.86
N LYS A 56 2.22 6.05 -5.53
CA LYS A 56 1.44 5.20 -4.60
C LYS A 56 -0.06 5.24 -4.95
N GLY A 57 -0.69 6.41 -4.87
CA GLY A 57 -2.11 6.59 -5.25
C GLY A 57 -2.45 6.09 -6.66
N SER A 58 -1.63 6.38 -7.66
CA SER A 58 -1.85 5.85 -9.03
C SER A 58 -1.74 4.32 -9.10
N THR A 59 -0.83 3.72 -8.34
CA THR A 59 -0.71 2.25 -8.25
C THR A 59 -1.93 1.67 -7.53
N CYS A 60 -2.41 2.29 -6.44
CA CYS A 60 -3.67 1.93 -5.79
C CYS A 60 -4.85 1.98 -6.78
N ARG A 61 -4.91 3.01 -7.62
CA ARG A 61 -5.95 3.16 -8.65
C ARG A 61 -5.90 2.05 -9.69
N PHE A 62 -4.72 1.71 -10.21
CA PHE A 62 -4.58 0.59 -11.14
C PHE A 62 -4.93 -0.75 -10.48
N LEU A 63 -4.53 -0.97 -9.24
CA LEU A 63 -4.90 -2.18 -8.48
C LEU A 63 -6.42 -2.28 -8.31
N GLU A 64 -7.07 -1.19 -7.90
CA GLU A 64 -8.51 -1.13 -7.69
C GLU A 64 -9.29 -1.40 -8.99
N MET A 65 -8.89 -0.77 -10.10
CA MET A 65 -9.54 -0.95 -11.40
C MET A 65 -9.30 -2.36 -11.95
N GLY A 66 -8.08 -2.87 -11.92
CA GLY A 66 -7.78 -4.19 -12.46
C GLY A 66 -8.39 -5.34 -11.64
N LEU A 67 -8.41 -5.24 -10.31
CA LEU A 67 -9.03 -6.27 -9.46
C LEU A 67 -10.57 -6.21 -9.49
N SER A 68 -11.16 -5.09 -9.95
CA SER A 68 -12.62 -4.98 -10.10
C SER A 68 -13.19 -6.02 -11.06
N CYS A 69 -12.35 -6.51 -11.99
CA CYS A 69 -12.70 -7.55 -12.95
C CYS A 69 -12.97 -8.92 -12.30
N VAL A 70 -12.53 -9.14 -11.05
CA VAL A 70 -12.59 -10.44 -10.37
C VAL A 70 -13.25 -10.36 -8.98
N GLY A 71 -13.77 -9.20 -8.60
CA GLY A 71 -14.48 -9.00 -7.34
C GLY A 71 -14.63 -7.52 -7.01
N LYS A 72 -15.46 -7.20 -6.01
CA LYS A 72 -15.61 -5.81 -5.56
C LYS A 72 -14.29 -5.30 -4.97
N THR A 73 -13.88 -4.10 -5.36
CA THR A 73 -12.62 -3.50 -4.93
C THR A 73 -12.83 -2.27 -4.06
N GLY A 74 -11.79 -1.89 -3.33
CA GLY A 74 -11.70 -0.58 -2.71
C GLY A 74 -10.27 -0.08 -2.64
N ALA A 75 -10.11 1.19 -2.28
CA ALA A 75 -8.80 1.75 -2.01
C ALA A 75 -8.86 2.73 -0.84
N PHE A 76 -7.79 2.71 -0.04
CA PHE A 76 -7.47 3.73 0.94
C PHE A 76 -6.30 4.57 0.43
N MET A 77 -6.52 5.87 0.25
CA MET A 77 -5.54 6.79 -0.33
C MET A 77 -5.32 8.03 0.55
N SER A 78 -4.15 8.65 0.44
CA SER A 78 -3.83 9.86 1.20
C SER A 78 -2.78 10.76 0.53
N PRO A 79 -2.83 12.09 0.77
CA PRO A 79 -3.89 12.85 1.45
C PRO A 79 -5.14 13.03 0.56
N HIS A 80 -6.22 13.57 1.12
CA HIS A 80 -7.28 14.17 0.30
C HIS A 80 -6.95 15.63 0.00
N LEU A 81 -7.49 16.17 -1.09
CA LEU A 81 -7.28 17.56 -1.52
C LEU A 81 -8.48 18.44 -1.20
N PHE A 82 -9.71 17.99 -1.46
CA PHE A 82 -10.92 18.81 -1.32
C PHE A 82 -11.97 18.18 -0.40
N ASP A 83 -12.16 16.87 -0.48
CA ASP A 83 -13.18 16.13 0.27
C ASP A 83 -12.54 14.95 1.01
N TYR A 84 -12.89 14.78 2.29
CA TYR A 84 -12.41 13.66 3.12
C TYR A 84 -12.70 12.29 2.49
N ARG A 85 -13.77 12.17 1.69
CA ARG A 85 -14.17 10.94 0.99
C ARG A 85 -13.19 10.50 -0.08
N GLU A 86 -12.33 11.39 -0.59
CA GLU A 86 -11.26 11.03 -1.53
C GLU A 86 -10.31 9.96 -0.98
N ARG A 87 -10.28 9.78 0.34
CA ARG A 87 -9.51 8.73 1.01
C ARG A 87 -10.07 7.34 0.82
N PHE A 88 -11.34 7.18 0.46
CA PHE A 88 -12.02 5.89 0.43
C PHE A 88 -12.81 5.74 -0.87
N SER A 89 -12.44 4.75 -1.66
CA SER A 89 -13.18 4.38 -2.86
C SER A 89 -13.64 2.93 -2.81
N ILE A 90 -14.78 2.66 -3.46
CA ILE A 90 -15.34 1.32 -3.69
C ILE A 90 -15.64 1.20 -5.18
N ASN A 91 -15.06 0.20 -5.85
CA ASN A 91 -15.09 0.07 -7.30
C ASN A 91 -14.72 1.37 -8.04
N GLY A 92 -13.83 2.15 -7.42
CA GLY A 92 -13.32 3.37 -7.99
C GLY A 92 -14.15 4.63 -7.85
N GLU A 93 -15.29 4.55 -7.16
CA GLU A 93 -16.10 5.71 -6.80
C GLU A 93 -15.92 6.04 -5.33
N PHE A 94 -15.91 7.33 -4.99
CA PHE A 94 -15.86 7.75 -3.58
C PHE A 94 -17.09 7.26 -2.82
N VAL A 95 -16.89 6.89 -1.57
CA VAL A 95 -17.99 6.52 -0.67
C VAL A 95 -18.94 7.70 -0.46
N SER A 96 -20.18 7.43 -0.02
CA SER A 96 -21.14 8.51 0.28
C SER A 96 -20.81 9.23 1.60
N GLN A 97 -21.42 10.39 1.84
CA GLN A 97 -21.28 11.06 3.14
C GLN A 97 -21.93 10.25 4.25
N GLU A 98 -23.06 9.60 3.97
CA GLU A 98 -23.78 8.71 4.89
C GLU A 98 -22.92 7.50 5.26
N ASP A 99 -22.13 6.98 4.32
CA ASP A 99 -21.17 5.91 4.59
C ASP A 99 -20.10 6.34 5.61
N VAL A 100 -19.53 7.54 5.45
CA VAL A 100 -18.56 8.10 6.39
C VAL A 100 -19.19 8.31 7.77
N ILE A 101 -20.38 8.92 7.82
CA ILE A 101 -21.10 9.17 9.07
C ILE A 101 -21.38 7.84 9.77
N TRP A 102 -21.92 6.85 9.06
CA TRP A 102 -22.23 5.54 9.60
C TRP A 102 -20.99 4.83 10.14
N ALA A 103 -19.91 4.78 9.36
CA ALA A 103 -18.68 4.09 9.77
C ALA A 103 -18.08 4.72 11.03
N TRP A 104 -18.13 6.06 11.12
CA TRP A 104 -17.67 6.78 12.30
C TRP A 104 -18.59 6.56 13.51
N GLU A 105 -19.87 6.87 13.38
CA GLU A 105 -20.81 6.89 14.51
C GLU A 105 -21.08 5.50 15.07
N GLU A 106 -21.26 4.50 14.21
CA GLU A 106 -21.71 3.17 14.61
C GLU A 106 -20.57 2.23 14.99
N ARG A 107 -19.38 2.41 14.42
CA ARG A 107 -18.26 1.47 14.59
C ARG A 107 -17.03 2.12 15.23
N ILE A 108 -16.48 3.16 14.60
CA ILE A 108 -15.15 3.64 14.97
C ILE A 108 -15.16 4.54 16.21
N ARG A 109 -16.10 5.49 16.32
CA ARG A 109 -16.19 6.40 17.48
C ARG A 109 -16.39 5.64 18.78
N PRO A 110 -17.33 4.67 18.91
CA PRO A 110 -17.48 3.91 20.15
C PRO A 110 -16.22 3.12 20.52
N HIS A 111 -15.52 2.55 19.53
CA HIS A 111 -14.26 1.85 19.74
C HIS A 111 -13.16 2.78 20.26
N CYS A 112 -12.94 3.92 19.59
CA CYS A 112 -11.95 4.92 19.99
C CYS A 112 -12.21 5.46 21.40
N VAL A 113 -13.48 5.70 21.76
CA VAL A 113 -13.86 6.16 23.11
C VAL A 113 -13.52 5.10 24.17
N ARG A 114 -13.87 3.82 23.94
CA ARG A 114 -13.52 2.73 24.86
C ARG A 114 -12.00 2.57 25.01
N LEU A 115 -11.27 2.70 23.90
CA LEU A 115 -9.82 2.60 23.91
C LEU A 115 -9.18 3.75 24.71
N ALA A 116 -9.66 4.98 24.52
CA ALA A 116 -9.19 6.16 25.24
C ALA A 116 -9.47 6.10 26.76
N MET A 117 -10.47 5.35 27.22
CA MET A 117 -10.73 5.13 28.64
C MET A 117 -9.61 4.32 29.34
N ARG A 118 -8.75 3.61 28.60
CA ARG A 118 -7.57 2.93 29.16
C ARG A 118 -6.43 3.89 29.51
N GLY A 119 -6.45 5.09 28.95
CA GLY A 119 -5.43 6.12 29.12
C GLY A 119 -5.29 6.96 27.84
N HIS A 120 -4.78 8.19 28.00
CA HIS A 120 -4.66 9.15 26.89
C HIS A 120 -3.79 8.64 25.74
N ASP A 121 -2.74 7.87 26.03
CA ASP A 121 -1.79 7.36 25.02
C ASP A 121 -2.37 6.24 24.13
N PHE A 122 -3.52 5.68 24.50
CA PHE A 122 -4.22 4.65 23.72
C PHE A 122 -5.11 5.23 22.62
N GLY A 123 -5.32 6.55 22.56
CA GLY A 123 -6.10 7.16 21.48
C GLY A 123 -5.47 6.95 20.11
N HIS A 124 -6.27 6.63 19.08
CA HIS A 124 -5.78 6.49 17.70
C HIS A 124 -5.43 7.83 17.06
N THR A 125 -4.39 7.83 16.22
CA THR A 125 -4.07 9.00 15.39
C THR A 125 -5.05 9.12 14.23
N PHE A 126 -5.10 10.29 13.58
CA PHE A 126 -5.97 10.51 12.42
C PHE A 126 -5.74 9.48 11.29
N HIS A 127 -4.49 9.10 11.03
CA HIS A 127 -4.18 8.12 9.99
C HIS A 127 -4.66 6.71 10.38
N GLU A 128 -4.48 6.31 11.64
CA GLU A 128 -4.97 5.02 12.15
C GLU A 128 -6.49 4.94 12.15
N VAL A 129 -7.17 6.03 12.55
CA VAL A 129 -8.63 6.15 12.40
C VAL A 129 -9.03 6.00 10.94
N GLY A 130 -8.31 6.62 10.01
CA GLY A 130 -8.52 6.46 8.57
C GLY A 130 -8.43 5.00 8.12
N ILE A 131 -7.43 4.25 8.60
CA ILE A 131 -7.29 2.81 8.29
C ILE A 131 -8.52 2.04 8.82
N LEU A 132 -8.91 2.26 10.06
CA LEU A 132 -10.08 1.59 10.65
C LEU A 132 -11.40 1.93 9.94
N MET A 133 -11.53 3.18 9.49
CA MET A 133 -12.65 3.63 8.65
C MET A 133 -12.67 2.90 7.31
N ALA A 134 -11.53 2.80 6.63
CA ALA A 134 -11.43 2.08 5.36
C ALA A 134 -11.84 0.61 5.50
N LEU A 135 -11.29 -0.10 6.49
CA LEU A 135 -11.66 -1.47 6.80
C LEU A 135 -13.17 -1.60 7.10
N THR A 136 -13.73 -0.69 7.88
CA THR A 136 -15.17 -0.68 8.18
C THR A 136 -16.04 -0.53 6.94
N LEU A 137 -15.64 0.33 6.00
CA LEU A 137 -16.35 0.53 4.74
C LEU A 137 -16.20 -0.68 3.81
N PHE A 138 -15.01 -1.28 3.75
CA PHE A 138 -14.74 -2.47 2.94
C PHE A 138 -15.55 -3.68 3.41
N ASP A 139 -15.64 -3.88 4.71
CA ASP A 139 -16.47 -4.91 5.32
C ASP A 139 -17.95 -4.68 5.01
N LYS A 140 -18.48 -3.46 5.25
CA LYS A 140 -19.87 -3.10 4.93
C LYS A 140 -20.24 -3.39 3.48
N HIS A 141 -19.35 -3.03 2.55
CA HIS A 141 -19.61 -3.16 1.12
C HIS A 141 -19.26 -4.55 0.58
N GLY A 142 -18.67 -5.46 1.36
CA GLY A 142 -18.24 -6.78 0.88
C GLY A 142 -17.12 -6.67 -0.15
N VAL A 143 -16.14 -5.80 0.10
CA VAL A 143 -14.96 -5.62 -0.76
C VAL A 143 -14.07 -6.86 -0.66
N ALA A 144 -13.78 -7.46 -1.80
CA ALA A 144 -12.95 -8.67 -1.91
C ALA A 144 -11.45 -8.34 -1.93
N TRP A 145 -11.08 -7.20 -2.49
CA TRP A 145 -9.69 -6.74 -2.59
C TRP A 145 -9.58 -5.24 -2.32
N ALA A 146 -8.56 -4.82 -1.57
CA ALA A 146 -8.31 -3.39 -1.42
C ALA A 146 -6.83 -3.01 -1.44
N ALA A 147 -6.54 -1.87 -2.07
CA ALA A 147 -5.22 -1.25 -2.04
C ALA A 147 -5.12 -0.26 -0.87
N MET A 148 -4.06 -0.37 -0.08
CA MET A 148 -3.84 0.39 1.15
C MET A 148 -2.57 1.24 0.99
N GLU A 149 -2.75 2.52 0.68
CA GLU A 149 -1.63 3.47 0.57
C GLU A 149 -1.05 3.79 1.95
N ALA A 150 0.25 3.54 2.11
CA ALA A 150 1.01 4.02 3.25
C ALA A 150 1.13 5.54 3.23
N GLY A 151 1.07 6.16 4.41
CA GLY A 151 1.29 7.58 4.58
C GLY A 151 2.76 7.95 4.36
N VAL A 152 3.63 7.59 5.31
CA VAL A 152 5.06 7.94 5.28
C VAL A 152 5.91 6.74 5.67
N GLY A 153 6.87 6.42 4.81
CA GLY A 153 7.82 5.34 5.05
C GLY A 153 7.26 3.98 4.64
N GLY A 154 7.63 2.94 5.37
CA GLY A 154 7.08 1.59 5.21
C GLY A 154 7.21 0.72 6.45
N ARG A 155 8.35 0.76 7.15
CA ARG A 155 8.58 -0.04 8.35
C ARG A 155 7.71 0.37 9.54
N TYR A 156 7.51 1.67 9.71
CA TYR A 156 6.77 2.22 10.85
C TYR A 156 5.46 2.89 10.43
N ASP A 157 5.10 2.81 9.16
CA ASP A 157 3.80 3.28 8.69
C ASP A 157 2.68 2.39 9.25
N GLN A 158 1.58 3.01 9.69
CA GLN A 158 0.53 2.28 10.38
C GLN A 158 -0.21 1.27 9.50
N THR A 159 -0.17 1.41 8.18
CA THR A 159 -0.67 0.38 7.27
C THR A 159 0.12 -0.93 7.35
N ARG A 160 1.32 -0.94 7.96
CA ARG A 160 2.05 -2.17 8.33
C ARG A 160 1.33 -3.01 9.40
N ALA A 161 0.36 -2.46 10.12
CA ALA A 161 -0.48 -3.23 11.05
C ALA A 161 -1.40 -4.23 10.32
N LEU A 162 -1.71 -3.99 9.05
CA LEU A 162 -2.66 -4.78 8.27
C LEU A 162 -2.10 -6.15 7.88
N ASP A 163 -2.93 -7.19 7.84
CA ASP A 163 -2.61 -8.46 7.20
C ASP A 163 -2.84 -8.35 5.70
N VAL A 164 -1.80 -8.62 4.91
CA VAL A 164 -1.76 -8.28 3.48
C VAL A 164 -1.32 -9.48 2.64
N VAL A 165 -1.86 -9.57 1.43
CA VAL A 165 -1.55 -10.65 0.48
C VAL A 165 -0.41 -10.27 -0.47
N ALA A 166 -0.05 -8.99 -0.55
CA ALA A 166 1.09 -8.49 -1.31
C ALA A 166 1.56 -7.14 -0.75
N THR A 167 2.86 -6.87 -0.88
CA THR A 167 3.46 -5.56 -0.63
C THR A 167 4.03 -4.99 -1.92
N VAL A 168 3.81 -3.70 -2.15
CA VAL A 168 4.16 -3.00 -3.38
C VAL A 168 4.96 -1.76 -3.02
N LEU A 169 6.18 -1.64 -3.55
CA LEU A 169 7.05 -0.48 -3.41
C LEU A 169 7.24 0.20 -4.76
N THR A 170 6.64 1.37 -4.97
CA THR A 170 6.70 2.04 -6.27
C THR A 170 8.13 2.47 -6.63
N ASN A 171 8.71 3.39 -5.87
CA ASN A 171 10.08 3.88 -6.01
C ASN A 171 10.50 4.57 -4.71
N VAL A 172 11.81 4.81 -4.56
CA VAL A 172 12.38 5.56 -3.44
C VAL A 172 13.17 6.77 -3.94
N GLY A 173 12.69 7.95 -3.61
CA GLY A 173 13.31 9.25 -3.88
C GLY A 173 13.80 9.96 -2.62
N ALA A 174 13.93 11.29 -2.71
CA ALA A 174 14.48 12.16 -1.67
C ALA A 174 13.42 12.76 -0.72
N ASP A 175 12.23 12.15 -0.62
CA ASP A 175 11.13 12.61 0.21
C ASP A 175 11.37 12.35 1.70
N HIS A 176 10.80 13.23 2.55
CA HIS A 176 10.74 13.05 4.00
C HIS A 176 12.09 12.77 4.69
N ALA A 177 13.18 13.37 4.20
CA ALA A 177 14.52 13.18 4.77
C ALA A 177 14.60 13.50 6.28
N HIS A 178 13.77 14.42 6.77
CA HIS A 178 13.67 14.76 8.19
C HIS A 178 12.99 13.67 9.05
N VAL A 179 12.24 12.76 8.43
CA VAL A 179 11.58 11.62 9.11
C VAL A 179 12.31 10.32 8.88
N LEU A 180 12.79 10.09 7.65
CA LEU A 180 13.30 8.80 7.18
C LEU A 180 14.83 8.74 7.05
N GLY A 181 15.52 9.82 7.44
CA GLY A 181 16.97 9.95 7.34
C GLY A 181 17.43 10.77 6.13
N ALA A 182 18.55 11.46 6.32
CA ALA A 182 19.16 12.33 5.32
C ALA A 182 19.71 11.52 4.14
N GLU A 183 20.20 10.32 4.40
CA GLU A 183 20.84 9.49 3.39
C GLU A 183 19.84 8.63 2.62
N GLN A 184 20.09 8.43 1.33
CA GLN A 184 19.22 7.64 0.46
C GLN A 184 19.03 6.21 0.97
N TRP A 185 20.09 5.57 1.48
CA TRP A 185 20.02 4.20 1.96
C TRP A 185 19.11 4.05 3.19
N GLN A 186 18.97 5.07 4.04
CA GLN A 186 18.06 5.06 5.20
C GLN A 186 16.60 5.03 4.74
N ARG A 187 16.27 5.88 3.77
CA ARG A 187 14.92 5.91 3.16
C ARG A 187 14.56 4.60 2.47
N VAL A 188 15.52 4.01 1.76
CA VAL A 188 15.30 2.70 1.12
C VAL A 188 15.11 1.61 2.17
N LEU A 189 15.93 1.60 3.22
CA LEU A 189 15.79 0.64 4.33
C LEU A 189 14.41 0.73 5.00
N ASP A 190 13.93 1.94 5.27
CA ASP A 190 12.62 2.13 5.90
C ASP A 190 11.49 1.65 4.98
N LYS A 191 11.45 2.08 3.72
CA LYS A 191 10.36 1.69 2.81
C LYS A 191 10.42 0.20 2.44
N ALA A 192 11.62 -0.37 2.24
CA ALA A 192 11.79 -1.81 2.05
C ALA A 192 11.44 -2.61 3.31
N GLY A 193 11.53 -2.00 4.50
CA GLY A 193 11.07 -2.56 5.76
C GLY A 193 9.57 -2.84 5.82
N ALA A 194 8.79 -2.48 4.80
CA ALA A 194 7.44 -2.97 4.58
C ALA A 194 7.38 -4.47 4.22
N ALA A 195 8.50 -5.10 3.87
CA ALA A 195 8.61 -6.54 3.62
C ALA A 195 8.15 -7.36 4.84
N ARG A 196 7.61 -8.55 4.55
CA ARG A 196 7.10 -9.50 5.54
C ARG A 196 7.36 -10.91 5.07
N ARG A 197 7.62 -11.81 6.01
CA ARG A 197 7.83 -13.23 5.77
C ARG A 197 6.73 -13.85 4.93
N GLY A 198 7.13 -14.47 3.81
CA GLY A 198 6.24 -15.19 2.90
C GLY A 198 5.30 -14.31 2.06
N VAL A 199 5.23 -13.00 2.30
CA VAL A 199 4.39 -12.09 1.52
C VAL A 199 5.16 -11.62 0.28
N PRO A 200 4.63 -11.80 -0.94
CA PRO A 200 5.30 -11.37 -2.15
C PRO A 200 5.47 -9.84 -2.17
N PHE A 201 6.67 -9.40 -2.55
CA PHE A 201 7.08 -8.01 -2.59
C PHE A 201 7.37 -7.59 -4.03
N PHE A 202 6.73 -6.53 -4.50
CA PHE A 202 6.89 -6.03 -5.86
C PHE A 202 7.50 -4.64 -5.85
N THR A 203 8.40 -4.32 -6.79
CA THR A 203 8.91 -2.96 -6.92
C THR A 203 9.16 -2.52 -8.35
N SER A 204 8.87 -1.24 -8.64
CA SER A 204 9.28 -0.57 -9.88
C SER A 204 10.46 0.38 -9.68
N ASP A 205 11.17 0.30 -8.55
CA ASP A 205 12.42 1.05 -8.40
C ASP A 205 13.45 0.58 -9.43
N ARG A 206 14.24 1.50 -9.96
CA ARG A 206 15.21 1.25 -11.04
C ARG A 206 16.63 1.62 -10.64
N THR A 207 16.81 2.20 -9.46
CA THR A 207 18.10 2.69 -8.98
C THR A 207 18.89 1.48 -8.46
N PRO A 208 20.07 1.14 -9.04
CA PRO A 208 20.81 -0.06 -8.64
C PRO A 208 21.13 -0.12 -7.15
N GLY A 209 21.50 1.02 -6.55
CA GLY A 209 21.76 1.12 -5.12
C GLY A 209 20.53 0.87 -4.25
N ASN A 210 19.35 1.35 -4.67
CA ASN A 210 18.10 1.07 -3.97
C ASN A 210 17.75 -0.42 -4.08
N LEU A 211 17.85 -0.99 -5.29
CA LEU A 211 17.54 -2.39 -5.56
C LEU A 211 18.42 -3.35 -4.74
N GLN A 212 19.70 -3.04 -4.55
CA GLN A 212 20.59 -3.84 -3.70
C GLN A 212 20.07 -3.91 -2.25
N ILE A 213 19.61 -2.79 -1.70
CA ILE A 213 19.07 -2.72 -0.34
C ILE A 213 17.73 -3.47 -0.27
N ILE A 214 16.83 -3.23 -1.21
CA ILE A 214 15.52 -3.89 -1.28
C ILE A 214 15.69 -5.41 -1.35
N GLN A 215 16.60 -5.90 -2.19
CA GLN A 215 16.95 -7.32 -2.29
C GLN A 215 17.46 -7.88 -0.95
N SER A 216 18.39 -7.16 -0.30
CA SER A 216 18.93 -7.59 0.99
C SER A 216 17.87 -7.66 2.09
N VAL A 217 16.96 -6.68 2.15
CA VAL A 217 15.86 -6.66 3.13
C VAL A 217 14.85 -7.76 2.83
N CYS A 218 14.43 -7.93 1.58
CA CYS A 218 13.48 -8.99 1.22
C CYS A 218 14.07 -10.39 1.48
N ALA A 219 15.36 -10.60 1.21
CA ALA A 219 16.04 -11.85 1.51
C ALA A 219 16.12 -12.14 3.01
N ALA A 220 16.40 -11.12 3.84
CA ALA A 220 16.46 -11.27 5.29
C ALA A 220 15.09 -11.56 5.92
N GLU A 221 14.02 -11.04 5.32
CA GLU A 221 12.64 -11.24 5.75
C GLU A 221 11.99 -12.48 5.12
N ASP A 222 12.67 -13.26 4.27
CA ASP A 222 12.08 -14.35 3.47
C ASP A 222 10.84 -13.89 2.64
N ALA A 223 10.91 -12.68 2.05
CA ALA A 223 9.88 -12.11 1.19
C ALA A 223 10.21 -12.33 -0.30
N PRO A 224 9.38 -13.05 -1.09
CA PRO A 224 9.62 -13.25 -2.51
C PRO A 224 9.60 -11.93 -3.29
N LEU A 225 10.74 -11.51 -3.84
CA LEU A 225 10.87 -10.23 -4.53
C LEU A 225 10.67 -10.34 -6.05
N ARG A 226 9.82 -9.49 -6.62
CA ARG A 226 9.71 -9.23 -8.06
C ARG A 226 10.02 -7.77 -8.39
N VAL A 227 11.11 -7.54 -9.12
CA VAL A 227 11.47 -6.23 -9.65
C VAL A 227 10.90 -6.06 -11.06
N ILE A 228 10.17 -4.97 -11.32
CA ILE A 228 9.63 -4.64 -12.63
C ILE A 228 10.74 -4.16 -13.55
N THR A 229 10.71 -4.62 -14.80
CA THR A 229 11.73 -4.34 -15.81
C THR A 229 11.16 -3.57 -17.00
N GLU A 230 12.04 -3.03 -17.85
CA GLU A 230 11.62 -2.39 -19.09
C GLU A 230 10.89 -3.36 -20.03
N ALA A 231 11.27 -4.64 -20.00
CA ALA A 231 10.58 -5.68 -20.77
C ALA A 231 9.12 -5.88 -20.30
N ASP A 232 8.87 -5.82 -18.99
CA ASP A 232 7.51 -5.88 -18.44
C ASP A 232 6.66 -4.68 -18.91
N VAL A 233 7.26 -3.49 -18.97
CA VAL A 233 6.57 -2.28 -19.46
C VAL A 233 6.31 -2.37 -20.96
N ALA A 234 7.26 -2.89 -21.73
CA ALA A 234 7.06 -3.15 -23.16
C ALA A 234 5.92 -4.15 -23.40
N GLU A 235 5.81 -5.20 -22.57
CA GLU A 235 4.72 -6.18 -22.63
C GLU A 235 3.35 -5.52 -22.38
N LEU A 236 3.25 -4.59 -21.42
CA LEU A 236 2.03 -3.79 -21.21
C LEU A 236 1.64 -3.03 -22.48
N VAL A 237 2.58 -2.30 -23.08
CA VAL A 237 2.33 -1.49 -24.28
C VAL A 237 1.95 -2.36 -25.48
N SER A 238 2.66 -3.47 -25.69
CA SER A 238 2.34 -4.43 -26.75
C SER A 238 0.96 -5.06 -26.54
N GLY A 239 0.56 -5.32 -25.29
CA GLY A 239 -0.79 -5.81 -24.96
C GLY A 239 -1.88 -4.82 -25.38
N LEU A 240 -1.72 -3.53 -25.04
CA LEU A 240 -2.66 -2.48 -25.43
C LEU A 240 -2.83 -2.40 -26.96
N GLN A 241 -1.71 -2.48 -27.69
CA GLN A 241 -1.71 -2.48 -29.16
C GLN A 241 -2.37 -3.73 -29.74
N ARG A 242 -2.02 -4.92 -29.24
CA ARG A 242 -2.54 -6.22 -29.69
C ARG A 242 -4.06 -6.28 -29.58
N HIS A 243 -4.62 -5.74 -28.49
CA HIS A 243 -6.06 -5.71 -28.24
C HIS A 243 -6.77 -4.47 -28.81
N HIS A 244 -6.05 -3.61 -29.53
CA HIS A 244 -6.56 -2.37 -30.14
C HIS A 244 -7.29 -1.47 -29.12
N LEU A 245 -6.75 -1.38 -27.90
CA LEU A 245 -7.36 -0.60 -26.82
C LEU A 245 -6.95 0.87 -26.95
N ALA A 246 -7.94 1.73 -27.12
CA ALA A 246 -7.73 3.17 -27.08
C ALA A 246 -7.53 3.63 -25.64
N VAL A 247 -6.51 4.47 -25.41
CA VAL A 247 -6.29 5.14 -24.13
C VAL A 247 -6.89 6.53 -24.25
N GLU A 248 -7.88 6.83 -23.43
CA GLU A 248 -8.51 8.16 -23.41
C GLU A 248 -7.50 9.23 -23.02
N ALA A 249 -7.68 10.46 -23.50
CA ALA A 249 -6.72 11.55 -23.28
C ALA A 249 -6.42 11.84 -21.80
N GLU A 250 -7.42 11.66 -20.93
CA GLU A 250 -7.33 11.91 -19.49
C GLU A 250 -6.82 10.70 -18.69
N ALA A 251 -6.69 9.52 -19.30
CA ALA A 251 -6.28 8.33 -18.60
C ALA A 251 -4.83 8.43 -18.11
N LEU A 252 -4.57 7.91 -16.90
CA LEU A 252 -3.25 7.92 -16.27
C LEU A 252 -2.18 7.32 -17.20
N LEU A 253 -2.53 6.28 -17.96
CA LEU A 253 -1.63 5.55 -18.86
C LEU A 253 -0.91 6.41 -19.94
N ASN A 254 -1.40 7.62 -20.23
CA ASN A 254 -0.74 8.49 -21.21
C ASN A 254 0.63 9.00 -20.73
N ALA A 255 0.81 9.14 -19.41
CA ALA A 255 2.10 9.51 -18.84
C ALA A 255 3.08 8.32 -18.85
N SER A 256 4.31 8.56 -19.34
CA SER A 256 5.34 7.51 -19.44
C SER A 256 5.68 6.85 -18.11
N TYR A 257 5.73 7.64 -17.02
CA TYR A 257 5.97 7.13 -15.67
C TYR A 257 4.77 6.33 -15.12
N GLN A 258 3.54 6.63 -15.56
CA GLN A 258 2.36 5.87 -15.14
C GLN A 258 2.32 4.47 -15.74
N LYS A 259 2.99 4.23 -16.88
CA LYS A 259 3.15 2.88 -17.42
C LYS A 259 3.92 1.96 -16.48
N TRP A 260 4.85 2.50 -15.68
CA TRP A 260 5.54 1.73 -14.63
C TRP A 260 4.60 1.39 -13.48
N ASN A 261 3.80 2.34 -13.00
CA ASN A 261 2.80 2.10 -11.95
C ASN A 261 1.74 1.08 -12.41
N ALA A 262 1.27 1.18 -13.65
CA ALA A 262 0.36 0.23 -14.25
C ALA A 262 1.00 -1.16 -14.38
N THR A 263 2.24 -1.24 -14.87
CA THR A 263 2.95 -2.53 -14.99
C THR A 263 3.17 -3.17 -13.61
N LEU A 264 3.51 -2.38 -12.60
CA LEU A 264 3.63 -2.83 -11.22
C LEU A 264 2.32 -3.42 -10.71
N ALA A 265 1.20 -2.70 -10.86
CA ALA A 265 -0.13 -3.19 -10.51
C ALA A 265 -0.49 -4.46 -11.30
N ARG A 266 -0.24 -4.50 -12.62
CA ARG A 266 -0.48 -5.67 -13.47
C ARG A 266 0.23 -6.91 -12.94
N LYS A 267 1.52 -6.82 -12.61
CA LYS A 267 2.28 -7.99 -12.10
C LYS A 267 1.81 -8.46 -10.72
N VAL A 268 1.31 -7.56 -9.87
CA VAL A 268 0.64 -7.93 -8.62
C VAL A 268 -0.67 -8.68 -8.91
N ILE A 269 -1.48 -8.16 -9.83
CA ILE A 269 -2.78 -8.77 -10.19
C ILE A 269 -2.59 -10.13 -10.85
N GLU A 270 -1.66 -10.27 -11.80
CA GLU A 270 -1.34 -11.55 -12.45
C GLU A 270 -0.85 -12.59 -11.43
N HIS A 271 -0.12 -12.15 -10.39
CA HIS A 271 0.30 -13.05 -9.32
C HIS A 271 -0.86 -13.51 -8.43
N LEU A 272 -1.73 -12.58 -8.03
CA LEU A 272 -2.85 -12.87 -7.12
C LEU A 272 -4.03 -13.55 -7.82
N CYS A 273 -4.19 -13.29 -9.12
CA CYS A 273 -5.28 -13.77 -9.96
C CYS A 273 -4.74 -14.32 -11.29
N PRO A 274 -4.05 -15.49 -11.30
CA PRO A 274 -3.38 -16.00 -12.50
C PRO A 274 -4.29 -16.31 -13.69
N ALA A 275 -5.59 -16.46 -13.45
CA ALA A 275 -6.60 -16.73 -14.46
C ALA A 275 -7.26 -15.46 -15.04
N ILE A 276 -6.80 -14.26 -14.65
CA ILE A 276 -7.37 -13.01 -15.16
C ILE A 276 -7.12 -12.87 -16.67
N ASP A 277 -8.15 -12.53 -17.43
CA ASP A 277 -8.02 -12.30 -18.87
C ASP A 277 -7.25 -10.99 -19.13
N GLU A 278 -6.21 -11.08 -19.96
CA GLU A 278 -5.33 -9.95 -20.27
C GLU A 278 -6.11 -8.77 -20.86
N LYS A 279 -7.00 -9.03 -21.83
CA LYS A 279 -7.76 -7.98 -22.49
C LYS A 279 -8.64 -7.23 -21.49
N THR A 280 -9.32 -7.96 -20.62
CA THR A 280 -10.19 -7.42 -19.58
C THR A 280 -9.40 -6.55 -18.60
N LEU A 281 -8.25 -7.04 -18.11
CA LEU A 281 -7.37 -6.28 -17.23
C LEU A 281 -6.87 -4.98 -17.88
N LEU A 282 -6.38 -5.07 -19.12
CA LEU A 282 -5.87 -3.89 -19.83
C LEU A 282 -6.98 -2.88 -20.14
N THR A 283 -8.20 -3.33 -20.43
CA THR A 283 -9.37 -2.47 -20.60
C THR A 283 -9.72 -1.74 -19.31
N ALA A 284 -9.60 -2.38 -18.15
CA ALA A 284 -9.79 -1.69 -16.87
C ALA A 284 -8.73 -0.59 -16.66
N PHE A 285 -7.49 -0.84 -17.06
CA PHE A 285 -6.41 0.14 -16.92
C PHE A 285 -6.58 1.35 -17.85
N THR A 286 -7.17 1.20 -19.04
CA THR A 286 -7.44 2.36 -19.92
C THR A 286 -8.46 3.33 -19.32
N ASN A 287 -9.27 2.87 -18.38
CA ASN A 287 -10.28 3.69 -17.69
C ASN A 287 -9.78 4.23 -16.34
N ALA A 288 -8.54 3.94 -15.94
CA ALA A 288 -7.97 4.47 -14.72
C ALA A 288 -7.66 5.96 -14.89
N ARG A 289 -8.45 6.77 -14.18
CA ARG A 289 -8.32 8.23 -14.04
C ARG A 289 -8.00 8.57 -12.60
#